data_AF-A0A9D7H792-F1
#
_entry.id   AF-A0A9D7H792-F1
#
_cell.length_a   1.000
_cell.length_b   1.000
_cell.length_c   1.000
_cell.angle_alpha   90.00
_cell.angle_beta   90.00
_cell.angle_gamma   90.00
#
_symmetry.space_group_name_H-M   'P 1'
#
loop_
_entity.id
_entity.type
_entity.pdbx_description
1 polymer ?
#
loop_
_entity_poly.entity_id
_entity_poly.type
_entity_poly.pdbx_seq_one_letter_code
_entity_poly.pdbx_strand_id
1 'polypeptide(L)' 'MSDRLDLTTRLEQKVALRARLDARVRQESADELSASADPIALKEMDEDLDRLRHQISTLDVEIAELEREIADGA' A
#
# COMPACT_ATOMS: atom_id res chain seq x y z
N MET A 1 24.44 6.31 -15.13
CA MET A 1 24.35 4.99 -14.44
C MET A 1 23.84 5.09 -13.00
N SER A 2 23.98 6.23 -12.28
CA SER A 2 23.38 6.39 -10.93
C SER A 2 21.85 6.46 -10.97
N ASP A 3 21.30 7.26 -11.89
CA ASP A 3 19.86 7.59 -11.91
C ASP A 3 18.95 6.37 -12.03
N ARG A 4 19.32 5.40 -12.88
CA ARG A 4 18.57 4.15 -13.01
C ARG A 4 18.63 3.26 -11.77
N LEU A 5 19.77 3.23 -11.07
CA LEU A 5 19.90 2.47 -9.81
C LEU A 5 19.08 3.14 -8.70
N ASP A 6 19.08 4.47 -8.66
CA ASP A 6 18.29 5.25 -7.70
C ASP A 6 16.79 5.06 -7.92
N LEU A 7 16.32 5.09 -9.18
CA LEU A 7 14.93 4.80 -9.54
C LEU A 7 14.52 3.36 -9.20
N THR A 8 15.38 2.37 -9.49
CA THR A 8 15.10 0.97 -9.16
C THR A 8 15.02 0.76 -7.64
N THR A 9 15.91 1.39 -6.88
CA THR A 9 15.88 1.33 -5.40
C THR A 9 14.60 1.96 -4.85
N ARG A 10 14.16 3.08 -5.42
CA ARG A 10 12.90 3.73 -5.03
C ARG A 10 11.67 2.87 -5.37
N LEU A 11 11.69 2.19 -6.51
CA LEU A 11 10.66 1.23 -6.91
C LEU A 11 10.58 0.07 -5.90
N GLU A 12 11.71 -0.56 -5.58
CA GLU A 12 11.78 -1.67 -4.60
C GLU A 12 11.24 -1.25 -3.23
N GLN A 13 11.59 -0.05 -2.75
CA GLN A 13 11.09 0.49 -1.49
C GLN A 13 9.57 0.66 -1.51
N LYS A 14 8.99 1.18 -2.60
CA LYS A 14 7.54 1.36 -2.72
C LYS A 14 6.80 0.03 -2.84
N VAL A 15 7.33 -0.93 -3.60
CA VAL A 15 6.78 -2.29 -3.68
C VAL A 15 6.79 -2.97 -2.30
N ALA A 16 7.89 -2.84 -1.55
CA ALA A 16 7.98 -3.36 -0.19
C ALA A 16 6.98 -2.69 0.76
N LEU A 17 6.79 -1.37 0.65
CA LEU A 17 5.78 -0.65 1.43
C LEU A 17 4.35 -1.11 1.08
N ARG A 18 4.03 -1.24 -0.21
CA ARG A 18 2.74 -1.74 -0.69
C ARG A 18 2.44 -3.14 -0.17
N ALA A 19 3.42 -4.05 -0.18
CA ALA A 19 3.28 -5.39 0.39
C ALA A 19 3.00 -5.37 1.92
N ARG A 20 3.59 -4.42 2.65
CA ARG A 20 3.33 -4.26 4.10
C ARG A 20 1.92 -3.73 4.36
N LEU A 21 1.45 -2.76 3.59
CA LEU A 21 0.08 -2.25 3.71
C LEU A 21 -0.95 -3.34 3.37
N ASP A 22 -0.69 -4.14 2.33
CA ASP A 22 -1.54 -5.30 1.99
C ASP A 22 -1.60 -6.34 3.12
N ALA A 23 -0.49 -6.58 3.82
CA ALA A 23 -0.49 -7.46 4.99
C ALA A 23 -1.31 -6.85 6.13
N ARG A 24 -1.20 -5.54 6.32
CA ARG A 24 -1.95 -4.80 7.35
C ARG A 24 -3.46 -4.82 7.08
N VAL A 25 -3.89 -4.57 5.84
CA VAL A 25 -5.31 -4.66 5.44
C VAL A 25 -5.87 -6.06 5.74
N ARG A 26 -5.12 -7.11 5.41
CA ARG A 26 -5.53 -8.49 5.69
C ARG A 26 -5.64 -8.78 7.19
N GLN A 27 -4.73 -8.23 7.99
CA GLN A 27 -4.78 -8.35 9.45
C GLN A 27 -5.99 -7.61 10.01
N GLU A 28 -6.18 -6.33 9.67
CA GLU A 28 -7.29 -5.52 10.16
C GLU A 28 -8.66 -6.09 9.73
N SER A 29 -8.77 -6.62 8.50
CA SER A 29 -10.00 -7.31 8.04
C SER A 29 -10.28 -8.60 8.83
N ALA A 30 -9.24 -9.33 9.27
CA ALA A 30 -9.41 -10.52 10.10
C ALA A 30 -9.79 -10.16 11.55
N ASP A 31 -9.26 -9.06 12.05
CA ASP A 31 -9.59 -8.52 13.36
C ASP A 31 -11.03 -7.99 13.39
N GLU A 32 -11.50 -7.36 12.31
CA GLU A 32 -12.89 -6.86 12.17
C GLU A 32 -13.92 -8.00 12.26
N LEU A 33 -13.65 -9.11 11.56
CA LEU A 33 -14.46 -10.33 11.65
C LEU A 33 -14.53 -10.88 13.08
N SER A 34 -13.47 -10.67 13.87
CA SER A 34 -13.36 -11.14 15.26
C SER A 34 -13.98 -10.17 16.26
N ALA A 35 -14.03 -8.87 15.95
CA ALA A 35 -14.44 -7.78 16.84
C ALA A 35 -15.93 -7.37 16.70
N SER A 36 -16.74 -8.18 16.00
CA SER A 36 -18.15 -7.91 15.62
C SER A 36 -19.17 -7.59 16.73
N ALA A 37 -18.74 -7.45 17.98
CA ALA A 37 -19.58 -7.15 19.13
C ALA A 37 -19.77 -5.63 19.41
N ASP A 38 -18.95 -4.74 18.85
CA ASP A 38 -19.05 -3.28 19.07
C ASP A 38 -19.20 -2.49 17.75
N PRO A 39 -20.38 -1.90 17.48
CA PRO A 39 -20.63 -1.10 16.27
C PRO A 39 -19.75 0.13 16.10
N ILE A 40 -19.27 0.74 17.19
CA ILE A 40 -18.39 1.92 17.11
C ILE A 40 -16.99 1.47 16.68
N ALA A 41 -16.47 0.40 17.31
CA ALA A 41 -15.18 -0.17 16.95
C ALA A 41 -15.16 -0.65 15.49
N LEU A 42 -16.25 -1.30 15.02
CA LEU A 42 -16.38 -1.70 13.61
C LEU A 42 -16.26 -0.51 12.66
N LYS A 43 -16.95 0.61 12.97
CA LYS A 43 -16.90 1.81 12.14
C LYS A 43 -15.48 2.41 12.09
N GLU A 44 -14.78 2.45 13.22
CA GLU A 44 -13.39 2.94 13.26
C GLU A 44 -12.46 2.04 12.43
N MET A 45 -12.64 0.73 12.49
CA MET A 45 -11.88 -0.24 11.69
C MET A 45 -12.18 -0.11 10.19
N ASP A 46 -13.45 0.09 9.81
CA ASP A 46 -13.85 0.36 8.41
C ASP A 46 -13.15 1.63 7.87
N GLU A 47 -13.16 2.71 8.65
CA GLU A 47 -12.50 3.96 8.26
C GLU A 47 -10.98 3.78 8.10
N ASP A 48 -10.34 2.98 8.97
CA ASP A 48 -8.92 2.68 8.86
C ASP A 48 -8.60 1.78 7.66
N LEU A 49 -9.43 0.77 7.36
CA LEU A 49 -9.31 -0.06 6.17
C LEU A 49 -9.44 0.77 4.89
N ASP A 50 -10.38 1.72 4.84
CA ASP A 50 -10.56 2.61 3.69
C ASP A 50 -9.34 3.53 3.51
N ARG A 51 -8.75 4.04 4.60
CA ARG A 51 -7.49 4.80 4.52
C ARG A 51 -6.34 3.94 3.99
N LEU A 52 -6.20 2.70 4.47
CA LEU A 52 -5.14 1.80 3.99
C LEU A 52 -5.32 1.45 2.51
N ARG A 53 -6.55 1.17 2.07
CA ARG A 53 -6.87 0.93 0.66
C ARG A 53 -6.55 2.14 -0.21
N HIS A 54 -6.84 3.35 0.27
CA HIS A 54 -6.48 4.58 -0.44
C HIS A 54 -4.97 4.75 -0.56
N GLN A 55 -4.21 4.46 0.51
CA GLN A 55 -2.74 4.49 0.48
C GLN A 55 -2.16 3.47 -0.51
N ILE A 56 -2.70 2.25 -0.54
CA ILE A 56 -2.31 1.22 -1.51
C ILE A 56 -2.59 1.70 -2.93
N SER A 57 -3.78 2.24 -3.20
CA SER A 57 -4.12 2.76 -4.53
C SER A 57 -3.19 3.88 -4.97
N THR A 58 -2.76 4.75 -4.06
CA THR A 58 -1.80 5.82 -4.35
C THR A 58 -0.43 5.24 -4.68
N LEU A 59 0.04 4.27 -3.88
CA LEU A 59 1.31 3.58 -4.13
C LEU A 59 1.32 2.82 -5.45
N ASP A 60 0.21 2.18 -5.83
CA ASP A 60 0.10 1.46 -7.10
C ASP A 60 0.27 2.41 -8.30
N VAL A 61 -0.26 3.63 -8.21
CA VAL A 61 -0.04 4.68 -9.22
C VAL A 61 1.42 5.11 -9.26
N GLU A 62 2.02 5.41 -8.10
CA GLU A 62 3.43 5.83 -8.02
C GLU A 62 4.40 4.73 -8.49
N ILE A 63 4.08 3.46 -8.24
CA ILE A 63 4.83 2.29 -8.72
C ILE A 63 4.76 2.23 -10.24
N ALA A 64 3.55 2.31 -10.81
CA ALA A 64 3.36 2.26 -12.26
C ALA A 64 4.08 3.42 -12.97
N GLU A 65 4.09 4.62 -12.38
CA GLU A 65 4.84 5.77 -12.89
C GLU A 65 6.35 5.52 -12.88
N LEU A 66 6.89 4.97 -11.79
CA LEU A 66 8.32 4.63 -11.70
C LEU A 66 8.72 3.49 -12.64
N GLU A 67 7.89 2.45 -12.76
CA GLU A 67 8.11 1.37 -13.72
C GLU A 67 8.18 1.91 -15.15
N ARG A 68 7.28 2.84 -15.48
CA ARG A 68 7.29 3.53 -16.77
C ARG A 68 8.54 4.38 -16.95
N GLU A 69 8.95 5.17 -15.96
CA GLU A 69 10.17 6.00 -16.03
C GLU A 69 11.43 5.14 -16.25
N ILE A 70 11.52 4.00 -15.57
CA ILE A 70 12.61 3.04 -15.75
C ILE A 70 12.59 2.41 -17.15
N ALA A 71 11.40 2.12 -17.69
CA ALA A 71 11.24 1.53 -19.02
C ALA A 71 11.48 2.52 -20.17
N ASP A 72 11.01 3.76 -20.03
CA ASP A 72 11.14 4.84 -21.01
C ASP A 72 12.57 5.41 -21.08
N GLY A 73 13.41 5.07 -20.10
CA GLY A 73 14.87 5.24 -20.17
C GLY A 73 15.38 6.44 -19.38
N ALA A 74 15.71 6.18 -18.11
CA ALA A 74 16.87 6.80 -17.46
C ALA A 74 18.20 6.27 -18.04
#